data_AF-A0A538QWN7-F1
#
_entry.id   AF-A0A538QWN7-F1
#
_cell.length_a   1.000
_cell.length_b   1.000
_cell.length_c   1.000
_cell.angle_alpha   90.00
_cell.angle_beta   90.00
_cell.angle_gamma   90.00
#
_symmetry.space_group_name_H-M   'P 1'
#
loop_
_entity.id
_entity.type
_entity.pdbx_description
1 polymer ?
#
loop_
_entity_poly.entity_id
_entity_poly.type
_entity_poly.pdbx_seq_one_letter_code
_entity_poly.pdbx_strand_id
1 'polypeptide(L)' 'MAMLKKRMITTTVGLGLLALTTGACATLGGAAVGAGAGAAIGAGTGKGAGKGALIGAGVGAAAGTVYSAVKK' A
#
# COMPACT_ATOMS: atom_id res chain seq x y z
N MET A 1 -33.77 1.50 -20.98
CA MET A 1 -32.30 1.71 -20.99
C MET A 1 -31.75 2.46 -19.76
N ALA A 2 -32.56 3.21 -18.99
CA ALA A 2 -32.06 3.98 -17.82
C ALA A 2 -31.60 3.12 -16.62
N MET A 3 -32.27 1.99 -16.34
CA MET A 3 -31.89 1.10 -15.22
C MET A 3 -30.56 0.37 -15.45
N LEU A 4 -30.28 -0.05 -16.69
CA LEU A 4 -29.02 -0.72 -17.03
C LEU A 4 -27.83 0.25 -16.86
N LYS A 5 -28.00 1.52 -17.26
CA LYS A 5 -27.00 2.57 -17.02
C LYS A 5 -26.77 2.84 -15.53
N LYS A 6 -27.83 2.92 -14.72
CA LYS A 6 -27.69 3.08 -13.25
C LYS A 6 -26.95 1.88 -12.62
N ARG A 7 -27.29 0.66 -13.01
CA ARG A 7 -26.64 -0.56 -12.51
C ARG A 7 -25.16 -0.63 -12.91
N MET A 8 -24.83 -0.26 -14.14
CA MET A 8 -23.44 -0.21 -14.60
C MET A 8 -22.61 0.84 -13.85
N ILE A 9 -23.18 2.02 -13.57
CA ILE A 9 -22.52 3.07 -12.79
C ILE A 9 -22.26 2.60 -11.34
N THR A 10 -23.24 1.95 -10.69
CA THR A 10 -23.04 1.42 -9.33
C THR A 10 -21.94 0.36 -9.30
N THR A 11 -21.87 -0.51 -10.32
CA THR A 11 -20.83 -1.54 -10.38
C THR A 11 -19.43 -0.97 -10.64
N THR A 12 -19.29 0.04 -11.51
CA THR A 12 -17.97 0.65 -11.77
C THR A 12 -17.47 1.46 -10.59
N VAL A 13 -18.36 2.18 -9.91
CA VAL A 13 -18.03 2.88 -8.66
C VAL A 13 -17.63 1.87 -7.58
N GLY A 14 -18.40 0.79 -7.39
CA GLY A 14 -18.07 -0.26 -6.43
C GLY A 14 -16.72 -0.95 -6.70
N LEU A 15 -16.43 -1.28 -7.96
CA LEU A 15 -15.12 -1.83 -8.35
C LEU A 15 -13.98 -0.84 -8.15
N GLY A 16 -14.20 0.45 -8.47
CA GLY A 16 -13.21 1.50 -8.27
C GLY A 16 -12.85 1.68 -6.81
N LEU A 17 -13.84 1.70 -5.92
CA LEU A 17 -13.62 1.74 -4.47
C LEU A 17 -12.86 0.50 -3.98
N LEU A 18 -13.21 -0.69 -4.46
CA LEU A 18 -12.51 -1.92 -4.09
C LEU A 18 -11.04 -1.93 -4.56
N ALA A 19 -10.77 -1.46 -5.78
CA ALA A 19 -9.40 -1.33 -6.28
C ALA A 19 -8.59 -0.30 -5.48
N LEU A 20 -9.23 0.79 -5.04
CA LEU A 20 -8.58 1.81 -4.22
C LEU A 20 -8.23 1.27 -2.83
N THR A 21 -9.14 0.52 -2.20
CA THR A 21 -8.93 -0.02 -0.85
C THR A 21 -7.90 -1.14 -0.83
N THR A 22 -7.86 -1.99 -1.86
CA THR A 22 -6.84 -3.06 -1.96
C THR A 22 -5.45 -2.48 -2.19
N GLY A 23 -5.32 -1.48 -3.08
CA GLY A 23 -4.07 -0.75 -3.26
C GLY A 23 -3.61 -0.02 -1.99
N ALA A 24 -4.55 0.59 -1.25
CA ALA A 24 -4.29 1.23 0.03
C ALA A 24 -3.80 0.22 1.09
N CYS A 25 -4.41 -0.95 1.18
CA CYS A 25 -4.00 -1.98 2.14
C CYS A 25 -2.61 -2.53 1.83
N ALA A 26 -2.27 -2.70 0.55
CA ALA A 26 -0.95 -3.17 0.14
C ALA A 26 0.17 -2.15 0.40
N THR A 27 -0.09 -0.85 0.18
CA THR A 27 0.88 0.20 0.55
C THR A 27 1.04 0.31 2.07
N LEU A 28 -0.06 0.23 2.83
CA LEU A 28 -0.03 0.27 4.30
C LEU A 28 0.71 -0.94 4.88
N GLY A 29 0.45 -2.15 4.36
CA GLY A 29 1.15 -3.37 4.78
C GLY A 29 2.63 -3.34 4.43
N GLY A 30 2.98 -2.90 3.21
CA GLY A 30 4.36 -2.71 2.79
C GLY A 30 5.09 -1.67 3.65
N ALA A 31 4.44 -0.54 3.94
CA ALA A 31 4.97 0.50 4.81
C ALA A 31 5.18 0.00 6.23
N ALA A 32 4.26 -0.79 6.79
CA ALA A 32 4.37 -1.32 8.14
C ALA A 32 5.54 -2.31 8.27
N VAL A 33 5.66 -3.27 7.34
CA VAL A 33 6.77 -4.24 7.33
C VAL A 33 8.09 -3.53 7.07
N GLY A 34 8.13 -2.60 6.12
CA GLY A 34 9.30 -1.79 5.83
C GLY A 34 9.72 -0.91 7.01
N ALA A 35 8.77 -0.31 7.74
CA ALA A 35 9.04 0.47 8.93
C ALA A 35 9.63 -0.40 10.05
N GLY A 36 9.06 -1.58 10.31
CA GLY A 36 9.56 -2.50 11.34
C GLY A 36 10.96 -3.01 11.03
N ALA A 37 11.20 -3.49 9.80
CA ALA A 37 12.51 -3.95 9.37
C ALA A 37 13.54 -2.80 9.35
N GLY A 38 13.16 -1.65 8.80
CA GLY A 38 13.99 -0.45 8.77
C GLY A 38 14.34 0.06 10.17
N ALA A 39 13.42 -0.01 11.12
CA ALA A 39 13.68 0.35 12.52
C ALA A 39 14.72 -0.57 13.16
N ALA A 40 14.61 -1.89 12.93
CA ALA A 40 15.57 -2.88 13.44
C ALA A 40 16.98 -2.65 12.88
N ILE A 41 17.08 -2.38 11.57
CA ILE A 41 18.37 -2.09 10.90
C ILE A 41 18.94 -0.76 11.38
N GLY A 42 18.11 0.28 11.52
CA GLY A 42 18.52 1.59 12.03
C GLY A 42 18.97 1.56 13.49
N ALA A 43 18.36 0.69 14.31
CA ALA A 43 18.80 0.44 15.68
C ALA A 43 20.14 -0.32 15.72
N GLY A 44 20.28 -1.41 14.95
CA GLY A 44 21.47 -2.25 14.95
C GLY A 44 22.73 -1.59 14.36
N THR A 45 22.56 -0.59 13.49
CA THR A 45 23.68 0.16 12.87
C THR A 45 24.05 1.45 13.60
N GLY A 46 23.36 1.78 14.70
CA GLY A 46 23.59 3.01 15.46
C GLY A 46 23.21 4.30 14.70
N LYS A 47 22.50 4.21 13.57
CA LYS A 47 22.05 5.36 12.76
C LYS A 47 20.67 5.89 13.16
N GLY A 48 20.05 5.27 14.16
CA GLY A 48 18.80 5.67 14.78
C GLY A 48 17.61 4.89 14.22
N ALA A 49 16.87 4.24 15.12
CA ALA A 49 15.69 3.44 14.79
C ALA A 49 14.63 4.25 14.02
N GLY A 50 14.42 5.52 14.38
CA GLY A 50 13.44 6.38 13.72
C GLY A 50 13.77 6.71 12.27
N LYS A 51 15.05 6.97 11.94
CA LYS A 51 15.46 7.24 10.55
C LYS A 51 15.35 5.98 9.69
N GLY A 52 15.78 4.85 10.23
CA GLY A 52 15.63 3.55 9.56
C GLY A 52 14.18 3.18 9.33
N ALA A 53 13.30 3.43 10.31
CA ALA A 53 11.86 3.19 10.20
C ALA A 53 11.22 4.04 9.09
N LEU A 54 11.55 5.34 9.00
CA LEU A 54 10.98 6.22 7.97
C LEU A 54 11.43 5.84 6.56
N ILE A 55 12.72 5.54 6.37
CA ILE A 55 13.25 5.10 5.08
C ILE A 55 12.65 3.74 4.70
N GLY A 56 12.61 2.81 5.65
CA GLY A 56 12.02 1.50 5.45
C GLY A 56 10.53 1.57 5.15
N ALA A 57 9.77 2.44 5.81
CA ALA A 57 8.36 2.67 5.53
C ALA A 57 8.15 3.19 4.11
N GLY A 58 8.96 4.16 3.66
CA GLY A 58 8.88 4.72 2.31
C GLY A 58 9.18 3.67 1.22
N VAL A 59 10.26 2.90 1.39
CA VAL A 59 10.60 1.82 0.44
C VAL A 59 9.57 0.70 0.46
N GLY A 60 9.10 0.31 1.65
CA GLY A 60 8.08 -0.71 1.83
C GLY A 60 6.73 -0.31 1.23
N ALA A 61 6.32 0.95 1.35
CA ALA A 61 5.13 1.49 0.72
C ALA A 61 5.22 1.40 -0.81
N ALA A 62 6.33 1.87 -1.39
CA ALA A 62 6.57 1.82 -2.82
C ALA A 62 6.66 0.37 -3.36
N ALA A 63 7.28 -0.53 -2.60
CA ALA A 63 7.32 -1.94 -2.96
C ALA A 63 5.92 -2.59 -2.90
N GLY A 64 5.10 -2.22 -1.92
CA GLY A 64 3.72 -2.70 -1.78
C GLY A 64 2.83 -2.26 -2.96
N THR A 65 2.99 -1.02 -3.43
CA THR A 65 2.24 -0.53 -4.61
C THR A 65 2.69 -1.21 -5.90
N VAL A 66 4.00 -1.36 -6.13
CA VAL A 66 4.53 -2.05 -7.31
C VAL A 66 4.20 -3.54 -7.29
N TYR A 67 4.32 -4.21 -6.15
CA TYR A 67 3.96 -5.62 -6.01
C TYR A 67 2.49 -5.86 -6.36
N SER A 68 1.60 -4.97 -5.94
CA SER A 68 0.17 -5.04 -6.28
C SER A 68 -0.11 -4.76 -7.76
N ALA A 69 0.74 -3.99 -8.43
CA ALA A 69 0.62 -3.71 -9.86
C ALA A 69 1.17 -4.86 -10.74
N VAL A 70 2.19 -5.59 -10.27
CA VAL A 70 2.86 -6.65 -11.04
C VAL A 70 2.27 -8.03 -10.74
N LYS A 71 1.79 -8.27 -9.53
CA LYS A 71 1.14 -9.54 -9.16
C LYS A 71 -0.31 -9.52 -9.67
N LYS A 72 -0.54 -10.23 -10.77
CA LYS A 72 -1.86 -10.47 -11.37
C LYS A 72 -2.80 -11.21 -10.41
#